data_AF-A0A430SDW0-F1
#
_entry.id   AF-A0A430SDW0-F1
#
_cell.length_a   1.000
_cell.length_b   1.000
_cell.length_c   1.000
_cell.angle_alpha   90.00
_cell.angle_beta   90.00
_cell.angle_gamma   90.00
#
_symmetry.space_group_name_H-M   'P 1'
#
loop_
_entity.id
_entity.type
_entity.pdbx_description
1 polymer ?
#
loop_
_entity_poly.entity_id
_entity_poly.type
_entity_poly.pdbx_seq_one_letter_code
_entity_poly.pdbx_strand_id
1 'polypeptide(L)'
;MGRHMDFRHYFQESLKDPESARLYREVLDEELSWLLSYLRELKGLSQKEVAERLGVSRSRVSQMETSAGLSMTLEGLARYAQALGLSLRLEFTDEEGEVLARFDLGADEPLAAGAAKGWEPVAETWTTLTQKRKQAFEEIA
;
A
#
# COMPACT_ATOMS: atom_id res chain seq x y z
N MET A 1 -38.56 7.04 -11.51
CA MET A 1 -37.30 6.82 -12.26
C MET A 1 -36.18 7.49 -11.47
N GLY A 2 -35.59 6.77 -10.51
CA GLY A 2 -34.47 7.29 -9.74
C GLY A 2 -33.25 7.32 -10.63
N ARG A 3 -32.68 8.51 -10.86
CA ARG A 3 -31.44 8.68 -11.61
C ARG A 3 -30.37 7.95 -10.81
N HIS A 4 -29.99 6.74 -11.23
CA HIS A 4 -28.90 6.01 -10.61
C HIS A 4 -27.65 6.85 -10.91
N MET A 5 -27.25 7.66 -9.93
CA MET A 5 -26.00 8.38 -10.03
C MET A 5 -24.93 7.30 -10.04
N ASP A 6 -24.25 7.19 -11.17
CA ASP A 6 -23.03 6.41 -11.23
C ASP A 6 -22.02 7.11 -10.33
N PHE A 7 -21.91 6.63 -9.10
CA PHE A 7 -21.03 7.19 -8.08
C PHE A 7 -19.58 7.17 -8.55
N ARG A 8 -19.18 6.18 -9.35
CA ARG A 8 -17.82 6.05 -9.91
C ARG A 8 -17.56 7.20 -10.88
N HIS A 9 -18.48 7.45 -11.81
CA HIS A 9 -18.35 8.55 -12.75
C HIS A 9 -18.39 9.92 -12.08
N TYR A 10 -19.31 10.12 -11.12
CA TYR A 10 -19.39 11.35 -10.34
C TYR A 10 -18.09 11.62 -9.56
N PHE A 11 -17.55 10.58 -8.91
CA PHE A 11 -16.31 10.67 -8.16
C PHE A 11 -15.13 11.02 -9.07
N GLN A 12 -14.97 10.34 -10.20
CA GLN A 12 -13.93 10.64 -11.19
C GLN A 12 -14.02 12.08 -11.72
N GLU A 13 -15.23 12.56 -11.99
CA GLU A 13 -15.43 13.94 -12.45
C GLU A 13 -15.11 14.95 -11.35
N SER A 14 -15.48 14.66 -10.11
CA SER A 14 -15.21 15.53 -8.95
C SER A 14 -13.72 15.70 -8.69
N LEU A 15 -12.90 14.67 -8.93
CA LEU A 15 -11.44 14.75 -8.75
C LEU A 15 -10.73 15.67 -9.77
N LYS A 16 -11.41 16.16 -10.81
CA LYS A 16 -10.85 17.17 -11.73
C LYS A 16 -10.77 18.56 -11.10
N ASP A 17 -11.62 18.82 -10.09
CA ASP A 17 -11.56 20.04 -9.31
C ASP A 17 -10.37 19.99 -8.32
N PRO A 18 -9.45 20.96 -8.34
CA PRO A 18 -8.26 20.94 -7.48
C PRO A 18 -8.57 20.88 -5.98
N GLU A 19 -9.65 21.52 -5.53
CA GLU A 19 -10.06 21.48 -4.11
C GLU A 19 -10.57 20.10 -3.72
N SER A 20 -11.39 19.49 -4.57
CA SER A 20 -11.88 18.12 -4.37
C SER A 20 -10.74 17.10 -4.36
N ALA A 21 -9.74 17.24 -5.24
CA ALA A 21 -8.55 16.40 -5.23
C ALA A 21 -7.69 16.60 -3.96
N ARG A 22 -7.62 17.84 -3.44
CA ARG A 22 -6.94 18.14 -2.17
C ARG A 22 -7.65 17.48 -0.98
N LEU A 23 -8.97 17.64 -0.88
CA LEU A 23 -9.77 17.03 0.18
C LEU A 23 -9.67 15.51 0.17
N TYR A 24 -9.71 14.91 -1.03
CA TYR A 24 -9.52 13.46 -1.16
C TYR A 24 -8.15 13.00 -0.62
N ARG A 25 -7.08 13.75 -0.92
CA ARG A 25 -5.75 13.45 -0.37
C ARG A 25 -5.71 13.59 1.14
N GLU A 26 -6.35 14.62 1.70
CA GLU A 26 -6.42 14.84 3.15
C GLU A 26 -7.12 13.68 3.85
N VAL A 27 -8.22 13.17 3.28
CA VAL A 27 -8.90 11.98 3.80
C VAL A 27 -8.01 10.74 3.75
N LEU A 28 -7.27 10.52 2.66
CA LEU A 28 -6.34 9.38 2.58
C LEU A 28 -5.22 9.47 3.62
N ASP A 29 -4.67 10.66 3.85
CA ASP A 29 -3.65 10.91 4.86
C ASP A 29 -4.21 10.63 6.27
N GLU A 30 -5.44 11.08 6.56
CA GLU A 30 -6.15 10.81 7.82
C GLU A 30 -6.35 9.31 8.08
N GLU A 31 -6.90 8.60 7.11
CA GLU A 31 -7.16 7.16 7.23
C GLU A 31 -5.87 6.35 7.44
N LEU A 32 -4.81 6.71 6.70
CA LEU A 32 -3.51 6.06 6.84
C LEU A 32 -2.88 6.34 8.22
N SER A 33 -2.90 7.60 8.68
CA SER A 33 -2.34 7.94 10.00
C SER A 33 -3.08 7.24 11.13
N TRP A 34 -4.41 7.16 11.04
CA TRP A 34 -5.23 6.40 11.98
C TRP A 34 -4.86 4.90 11.98
N LEU A 35 -4.75 4.29 10.80
CA LEU A 35 -4.37 2.88 10.66
C LEU A 35 -3.00 2.59 11.31
N LEU A 36 -2.01 3.46 11.10
CA LEU A 36 -0.68 3.29 11.70
C LEU A 36 -0.72 3.33 13.23
N SER A 37 -1.42 4.32 13.79
CA SER A 37 -1.60 4.43 15.25
C SER A 37 -2.33 3.21 15.80
N TYR A 38 -3.40 2.77 15.13
CA TYR A 38 -4.17 1.60 15.51
C TYR A 38 -3.32 0.32 15.51
N LEU A 39 -2.55 0.07 14.45
CA LEU A 39 -1.68 -1.10 14.36
C LEU A 39 -0.58 -1.09 15.42
N ARG A 40 0.01 0.09 15.71
CA ARG A 40 0.98 0.24 16.79
C ARG A 40 0.38 -0.15 18.14
N GLU A 41 -0.81 0.35 18.45
CA GLU A 41 -1.53 0.06 19.69
C GLU A 41 -1.92 -1.43 19.77
N LEU A 42 -2.35 -2.02 18.67
CA LEU A 42 -2.64 -3.45 18.57
C LEU A 42 -1.40 -4.31 18.89
N LYS A 43 -0.20 -3.82 18.56
CA LYS A 43 1.08 -4.46 18.92
C LYS A 43 1.56 -4.14 20.33
N GLY A 44 0.83 -3.32 21.10
CA GLY A 44 1.19 -2.94 22.46
C GLY A 44 2.42 -2.04 22.56
N LEU A 45 2.75 -1.31 21.49
CA LEU A 45 3.94 -0.47 21.43
C LEU A 45 3.60 1.00 21.67
N SER A 46 4.46 1.69 22.41
CA SER A 46 4.46 3.13 22.52
C SER A 46 5.12 3.79 21.30
N GLN A 47 4.78 5.05 21.04
CA GLN A 47 5.46 5.85 20.01
C GLN A 47 6.97 5.95 20.24
N LYS A 48 7.43 5.88 21.50
CA LYS A 48 8.85 5.92 21.85
C LYS A 48 9.55 4.64 21.40
N GLU A 49 8.97 3.47 21.67
CA GLU A 49 9.55 2.19 21.25
C GLU A 49 9.61 2.05 19.73
N VAL A 50 8.57 2.50 19.02
CA VAL A 50 8.59 2.52 17.55
C VAL A 50 9.66 3.48 17.02
N ALA A 51 9.82 4.65 17.64
CA ALA A 51 10.85 5.61 17.26
C ALA A 51 12.27 5.04 17.44
N GLU A 52 12.51 4.33 18.55
CA GLU A 52 13.77 3.63 18.82
C GLU A 52 14.06 2.56 17.76
N ARG A 53 13.06 1.75 17.39
CA ARG A 53 13.19 0.73 16.34
C ARG A 53 13.44 1.34 14.95
N LEU A 54 12.84 2.48 14.65
CA LEU A 54 13.01 3.20 13.39
C LEU A 54 14.31 4.02 13.31
N GLY A 55 14.95 4.29 14.44
CA GLY A 55 16.08 5.21 14.52
C GLY A 55 15.69 6.67 14.27
N VAL A 56 14.47 7.08 14.65
CA VAL A 56 13.95 8.45 14.47
C VAL A 56 13.50 9.05 15.80
N SER A 57 13.06 10.32 15.80
CA SER A 57 12.52 10.94 17.01
C SER A 57 11.08 10.50 17.30
N ARG A 58 10.66 10.50 18.57
CA ARG A 58 9.25 10.30 18.94
C ARG A 58 8.32 11.29 18.23
N SER A 59 8.77 12.53 18.05
CA SER A 59 8.00 13.56 17.32
C SER A 59 7.77 13.15 15.86
N ARG A 60 8.76 12.55 15.20
CA ARG A 60 8.61 12.01 13.84
C ARG A 60 7.53 10.92 13.80
N VAL A 61 7.51 10.00 14.75
CA VAL A 61 6.46 8.97 14.86
C VAL A 61 5.09 9.59 15.11
N SER A 62 5.00 10.58 16.00
CA SER A 62 3.75 11.32 16.23
C SER A 62 3.25 12.02 14.97
N GLN A 63 4.13 12.59 14.14
CA GLN A 63 3.75 13.17 12.85
C GLN A 63 3.27 12.11 11.86
N MET A 64 3.89 10.92 11.84
CA MET A 64 3.44 9.81 10.98
C MET A 64 2.04 9.29 11.35
N GLU A 65 1.68 9.39 12.64
CA GLU A 65 0.40 8.92 13.20
C GLU A 65 -0.65 10.03 13.32
N THR A 66 -0.39 11.22 12.78
CA THR A 66 -1.35 12.32 12.76
C THR A 66 -1.57 12.81 11.34
N SER A 67 -2.75 13.36 11.08
CA SER A 67 -3.18 13.84 9.77
C SER A 67 -2.45 15.08 9.24
N ALA A 68 -1.42 15.55 9.95
CA ALA A 68 -0.61 16.69 9.55
C ALA A 68 0.43 16.29 8.49
N GLY A 69 -0.04 16.02 7.27
CA GLY A 69 0.79 15.93 6.07
C GLY A 69 1.64 14.66 6.00
N LEU A 70 0.97 13.54 5.71
CA LEU A 70 1.61 12.23 5.54
C LEU A 70 2.39 12.19 4.22
N SER A 71 3.52 12.89 4.15
CA SER A 71 4.52 12.68 3.09
C SER A 71 5.43 11.49 3.44
N MET A 72 4.84 10.33 3.68
CA MET A 72 5.61 9.09 3.84
C MET A 72 5.86 8.44 2.48
N THR A 73 7.11 8.08 2.23
CA THR A 73 7.47 7.24 1.10
C THR A 73 7.01 5.81 1.35
N LEU A 74 6.86 5.01 0.29
CA LEU A 74 6.59 3.56 0.42
C LEU A 74 7.63 2.86 1.29
N GLU A 75 8.90 3.27 1.19
CA GLU A 75 9.99 2.79 2.06
C GLU A 75 9.73 3.15 3.53
N GLY A 76 9.33 4.39 3.81
CA GLY A 76 9.00 4.83 5.17
C GLY A 76 7.85 4.01 5.77
N LEU A 77 6.83 3.70 4.96
CA LEU A 77 5.71 2.85 5.38
C LEU A 77 6.16 1.41 5.65
N ALA A 78 7.02 0.85 4.79
CA ALA A 78 7.59 -0.47 4.97
C ALA A 78 8.44 -0.56 6.24
N ARG A 79 9.29 0.44 6.51
CA ARG A 79 10.09 0.50 7.74
C ARG A 79 9.22 0.63 8.98
N TYR A 80 8.14 1.42 8.93
CA TYR A 80 7.19 1.53 10.02
C TYR A 80 6.52 0.18 10.32
N ALA A 81 6.02 -0.51 9.30
CA ALA A 81 5.47 -1.85 9.44
C ALA A 81 6.51 -2.82 10.05
N GLN A 82 7.76 -2.79 9.58
CA GLN A 82 8.84 -3.61 10.13
C GLN A 82 9.13 -3.29 11.59
N ALA A 83 9.12 -2.02 12.00
CA ALA A 83 9.27 -1.62 13.39
C ALA A 83 8.15 -2.17 14.29
N LEU A 84 6.95 -2.41 13.73
CA LEU A 84 5.85 -3.09 14.41
C LEU A 84 5.95 -4.62 14.39
N GLY A 85 6.95 -5.19 13.70
CA GLY A 85 7.04 -6.63 13.45
C GLY A 85 5.99 -7.12 12.45
N LEU A 86 5.62 -6.28 11.48
CA LEU A 86 4.66 -6.57 10.42
C LEU A 86 5.34 -6.56 9.05
N SER A 87 4.85 -7.42 8.15
CA SER A 87 5.12 -7.32 6.72
C SER A 87 4.10 -6.40 6.05
N LEU A 88 4.55 -5.61 5.07
CA LEU A 88 3.68 -4.80 4.22
C LEU A 88 3.64 -5.40 2.81
N ARG A 89 2.43 -5.57 2.27
CA ARG A 89 2.20 -6.09 0.92
C ARG A 89 1.25 -5.15 0.19
N LEU A 90 1.58 -4.83 -1.06
CA LEU A 90 0.67 -4.17 -1.99
C LEU A 90 -0.01 -5.23 -2.85
N GLU A 91 -1.32 -5.10 -3.03
CA GLU A 91 -2.10 -5.93 -3.94
C GLU A 91 -2.70 -5.04 -5.04
N PHE A 92 -2.59 -5.49 -6.29
CA PHE A 92 -3.22 -4.86 -7.44
C PHE A 92 -4.39 -5.73 -7.87
N THR A 93 -5.59 -5.17 -7.84
CA THR A 93 -6.85 -5.85 -8.19
C THR A 93 -7.50 -5.21 -9.41
N ASP A 94 -8.24 -6.00 -10.20
CA ASP A 94 -9.10 -5.48 -11.26
C ASP A 94 -10.48 -5.04 -10.73
N GLU A 95 -11.39 -4.66 -11.64
CA GLU A 95 -12.72 -4.19 -11.27
C GLU A 95 -13.61 -5.31 -10.70
N GLU A 96 -13.29 -6.57 -11.04
CA GLU A 96 -13.94 -7.79 -10.58
C GLU A 96 -13.37 -8.29 -9.23
N GLY A 97 -12.27 -7.69 -8.76
CA GLY A 97 -11.62 -8.02 -7.50
C GLY A 97 -10.58 -9.14 -7.59
N GLU A 98 -10.21 -9.59 -8.80
CA GLU A 98 -9.12 -10.54 -9.00
C GLU A 98 -7.78 -9.88 -8.68
N VAL A 99 -6.99 -10.51 -7.80
CA VAL A 99 -5.63 -10.04 -7.51
C VAL A 99 -4.73 -10.40 -8.71
N LEU A 100 -4.29 -9.40 -9.45
CA LEU A 100 -3.43 -9.56 -10.61
C LEU A 100 -1.95 -9.63 -10.22
N ALA A 101 -1.53 -8.85 -9.22
CA ALA A 101 -0.16 -8.80 -8.75
C ALA A 101 -0.08 -8.51 -7.25
N ARG A 102 0.92 -9.09 -6.60
CA ARG A 102 1.34 -8.77 -5.24
C ARG A 102 2.76 -8.22 -5.26
N PHE A 103 3.04 -7.25 -4.41
CA PHE A 103 4.40 -6.75 -4.19
C PHE A 103 4.68 -6.68 -2.70
N ASP A 104 5.67 -7.46 -2.25
CA ASP A 104 6.10 -7.46 -0.85
C ASP A 104 7.08 -6.31 -0.60
N LEU A 105 6.65 -5.33 0.21
CA LEU A 105 7.45 -4.18 0.59
C LEU A 105 8.33 -4.53 1.79
N GLY A 106 9.58 -4.92 1.52
CA GLY A 106 10.62 -5.06 2.54
C GLY A 106 11.65 -3.94 2.43
N ALA A 107 11.82 -3.12 3.48
CA ALA A 107 12.84 -2.08 3.51
C ALA A 107 14.24 -2.67 3.78
N ASP A 108 14.39 -3.43 4.87
CA ASP A 108 15.69 -3.98 5.28
C ASP A 108 15.75 -5.51 5.10
N GLU A 109 15.05 -6.26 5.96
CA GLU A 109 15.07 -7.73 6.00
C GLU A 109 13.66 -8.33 6.05
N PRO A 110 13.34 -9.41 5.29
CA PRO A 110 12.03 -10.03 5.35
C PRO A 110 11.81 -10.69 6.73
N LEU A 111 10.79 -10.25 7.45
CA LEU A 111 10.45 -10.74 8.78
C LEU A 111 9.95 -12.20 8.79
N ALA A 112 9.49 -12.71 7.65
CA ALA A 112 9.07 -14.10 7.48
C ALA A 112 10.04 -14.83 6.54
N ALA A 113 10.54 -15.98 6.98
CA ALA A 113 11.30 -16.90 6.14
C ALA A 113 10.40 -17.39 4.99
N GLY A 114 10.62 -16.85 3.78
CA GLY A 114 9.84 -17.17 2.59
C GLY A 114 9.03 -16.01 1.99
N ALA A 115 9.03 -14.81 2.59
CA ALA A 115 8.52 -13.63 1.90
C ALA A 115 9.47 -13.29 0.73
N ALA A 116 9.03 -13.55 -0.50
CA ALA A 116 9.82 -13.24 -1.69
C ALA A 116 10.07 -11.73 -1.75
N LYS A 117 11.34 -11.31 -1.89
CA LYS A 117 11.64 -9.93 -2.29
C LYS A 117 11.26 -9.80 -3.77
N GLY A 118 10.12 -9.19 -4.06
CA GLY A 118 9.70 -8.96 -5.44
C GLY A 118 8.20 -8.84 -5.63
N TRP A 119 7.80 -8.83 -6.90
CA TRP A 119 6.40 -8.92 -7.29
C TRP A 119 6.08 -10.35 -7.70
N GLU A 120 4.89 -10.83 -7.32
CA GLU A 120 4.37 -12.14 -7.69
C GLU A 120 3.11 -11.95 -8.54
N PRO A 121 3.05 -12.51 -9.76
CA PRO A 121 1.79 -12.60 -10.50
C PRO A 121 0.88 -13.60 -9.78
N VAL A 122 -0.37 -13.21 -9.53
CA VAL A 122 -1.32 -14.05 -8.79
C VAL A 122 -2.43 -14.60 -9.68
N ALA A 123 -2.77 -13.88 -10.76
CA ALA A 123 -3.80 -14.32 -11.71
C ALA A 123 -3.32 -15.43 -12.66
N GLU A 124 -4.18 -16.44 -12.91
CA GLU A 124 -3.94 -17.57 -13.83
C GLU A 124 -3.64 -17.13 -15.27
N THR A 125 -4.05 -15.91 -15.62
CA THR A 125 -3.84 -15.27 -16.91
C THR A 125 -2.35 -14.94 -17.15
N TRP A 126 -1.56 -14.66 -16.11
CA TRP A 126 -0.12 -14.40 -16.25
C TRP A 126 0.70 -15.64 -16.54
N THR A 127 0.36 -16.79 -15.95
CA THR A 127 0.94 -18.10 -16.30
C THR A 127 0.69 -18.41 -17.78
N THR A 128 -0.50 -18.08 -18.28
CA THR A 128 -0.87 -18.28 -19.68
C THR A 128 -0.14 -17.30 -20.62
N LEU A 129 0.01 -16.03 -20.23
CA LEU A 129 0.73 -15.01 -21.01
C LEU A 129 2.24 -15.27 -21.08
N THR A 130 2.84 -15.75 -19.99
CA THR A 130 4.26 -16.12 -19.96
C THR A 130 4.54 -17.39 -20.75
N GLN A 131 3.63 -18.38 -20.73
CA GLN A 131 3.70 -19.57 -21.59
C GLN A 131 3.65 -19.20 -23.08
N LYS A 132 2.72 -18.32 -23.48
CA LYS A 132 2.62 -17.81 -24.86
C LYS A 132 3.85 -16.99 -25.27
N ARG A 133 4.37 -16.15 -24.37
CA ARG A 133 5.58 -15.36 -24.65
C ARG A 133 6.80 -16.25 -24.81
N LYS A 134 6.93 -17.32 -24.03
CA LYS A 134 8.03 -18.29 -24.15
C LYS A 134 7.96 -19.07 -25.47
N GLN A 135 6.77 -19.50 -25.90
CA GLN A 135 6.56 -20.12 -27.21
C GLN A 135 6.90 -19.17 -28.37
N ALA A 136 6.48 -17.91 -28.29
CA ALA A 136 6.79 -16.91 -29.32
C ALA A 136 8.29 -16.59 -29.44
N PHE A 137 9.07 -16.76 -28.36
CA PHE A 137 10.53 -16.57 -28.39
C PHE A 137 11.28 -17.83 -28.87
N GLU A 138 10.74 -19.03 -28.66
CA GLU A 138 11.32 -20.29 -29.19
C GLU A 138 11.04 -20.48 -30.69
N GLU A 139 9.95 -19.92 -31.23
CA GLU A 139 9.64 -19.95 -32.66
C GLU A 139 10.46 -18.96 -33.52
N ILE A 140 11.17 -18.02 -32.87
CA ILE A 140 12.01 -17.00 -33.53
C ILE A 140 13.51 -17.37 -33.46
N ALA A 141 13.89 -18.42 -32.73
CA ALA A 141 15.26 -18.94 -32.60
C ALA A 141 15.49 -20.18 -33.46
#